data_AF-A0A800FIX4-F1
#
_entry.id   AF-A0A800FIX4-F1
#
_cell.length_a   1.000
_cell.length_b   1.000
_cell.length_c   1.000
_cell.angle_alpha   90.00
_cell.angle_beta   90.00
_cell.angle_gamma   90.00
#
_symmetry.space_group_name_H-M   'P 1'
#
loop_
_entity.id
_entity.type
_entity.pdbx_description
1 polymer ?
#
loop_
_entity_poly.entity_id
_entity_poly.type
_entity_poly.pdbx_seq_one_letter_code
_entity_poly.pdbx_strand_id
1 'polypeptide(L)'
;MTVRFTFLYLLPFLLFGQTFEVSKASKITYYGSHYAHDWQGHSSGISGRILYDADDQTANSCSLRVYLTTFDSGNSNRDSNM
;
A
#
# COMPACT_ATOMS: atom_id res chain seq x y z
N MET A 1 -22.37 -26.06 39.06
CA MET A 1 -21.18 -25.46 38.43
C MET A 1 -21.59 -24.90 37.07
N THR A 2 -21.91 -23.61 36.99
CA THR A 2 -22.24 -22.93 35.75
C THR A 2 -20.94 -22.46 35.10
N VAL A 3 -20.42 -23.24 34.16
CA VAL A 3 -19.26 -22.82 33.34
C VAL A 3 -19.73 -21.65 32.49
N ARG A 4 -19.26 -20.44 32.81
CA ARG A 4 -19.57 -19.23 32.05
C ARG A 4 -18.79 -19.28 30.73
N PHE A 5 -19.48 -19.57 29.63
CA PHE A 5 -18.96 -19.62 28.26
C PHE A 5 -18.54 -18.25 27.69
N THR A 6 -18.11 -17.31 28.53
CA THR A 6 -17.80 -15.94 28.12
C THR A 6 -16.59 -15.89 27.16
N PHE A 7 -15.73 -16.91 27.18
CA PHE A 7 -14.54 -16.99 26.31
C PHE A 7 -14.85 -17.36 24.84
N LEU A 8 -15.96 -18.04 24.57
CA LEU A 8 -16.32 -18.49 23.22
C LEU A 8 -16.72 -17.35 22.28
N TYR A 9 -17.11 -16.19 22.83
CA TYR A 9 -17.50 -15.02 22.04
C TYR A 9 -16.31 -14.25 21.44
N LEU A 10 -15.06 -14.55 21.85
CA LEU A 10 -13.85 -13.91 21.32
C LEU A 10 -13.23 -14.66 20.14
N LEU A 11 -13.64 -15.92 19.92
CA LEU A 11 -13.10 -16.78 18.87
C LEU A 11 -13.29 -16.28 17.42
N PRO A 12 -14.39 -15.61 17.02
CA PRO A 12 -14.56 -15.22 15.62
C PRO A 12 -13.55 -14.15 15.18
N PHE A 13 -12.97 -13.36 16.07
CA PHE A 13 -12.01 -12.31 15.71
C PHE A 13 -10.65 -12.84 15.23
N LEU A 14 -10.32 -14.09 15.56
CA LEU A 14 -9.02 -14.70 15.21
C LEU A 14 -8.97 -15.30 13.80
N LEU A 15 -10.12 -15.42 13.14
CA LEU A 15 -10.22 -16.10 11.83
C LEU A 15 -10.38 -15.13 10.65
N PHE A 16 -10.34 -13.81 10.89
CA PHE A 16 -10.43 -12.82 9.82
C PHE A 16 -9.02 -12.33 9.43
N GLY A 17 -8.67 -12.52 8.15
CA GLY A 17 -7.46 -11.93 7.58
C GLY A 17 -7.47 -10.40 7.72
N GLN A 18 -6.32 -9.82 8.04
CA GLN A 18 -6.19 -8.37 8.20
C GLN A 18 -6.17 -7.69 6.83
N THR A 19 -6.98 -6.64 6.68
CA THR A 19 -6.88 -5.73 5.55
C THR A 19 -6.18 -4.47 6.00
N PHE A 20 -5.17 -4.05 5.23
CA PHE A 20 -4.53 -2.75 5.40
C PHE A 20 -5.01 -1.77 4.35
N GLU A 21 -5.45 -0.60 4.82
CA GLU A 21 -5.69 0.57 3.98
C GLU A 21 -4.36 1.29 3.73
N VAL A 22 -4.17 1.80 2.51
CA VAL A 22 -2.99 2.58 2.17
C VAL A 22 -3.07 3.93 2.85
N SER A 23 -2.02 4.31 3.58
CA SER A 23 -1.94 5.61 4.22
C SER A 23 -1.93 6.74 3.19
N LYS A 24 -2.54 7.88 3.54
CA LYS A 24 -2.45 9.11 2.72
C LYS A 24 -1.01 9.61 2.55
N ALA A 25 -0.10 9.21 3.43
CA ALA A 25 1.32 9.54 3.36
C ALA A 25 2.14 8.59 2.46
N SER A 26 1.53 7.52 1.94
CA SER A 26 2.21 6.58 1.05
C SER A 26 2.58 7.23 -0.29
N LYS A 27 3.67 6.76 -0.89
CA LYS A 27 4.19 7.20 -2.19
C LYS A 27 4.63 6.01 -3.05
N ILE A 28 4.44 6.11 -4.36
CA ILE A 28 5.08 5.21 -5.34
C ILE A 28 6.33 5.94 -5.81
N THR A 29 7.49 5.33 -5.61
CA THR A 29 8.78 5.90 -6.04
C THR A 29 9.24 5.19 -7.30
N TYR A 30 9.56 5.97 -8.32
CA TYR A 30 10.08 5.52 -9.60
C TYR A 30 11.56 5.88 -9.66
N TYR A 31 12.38 4.92 -10.09
CA TYR A 31 13.80 5.14 -10.33
C TYR A 31 14.03 5.03 -11.83
N GLY A 32 14.66 6.05 -12.41
CA GLY A 32 15.05 6.03 -13.81
C GLY A 32 16.53 6.35 -13.96
N SER A 33 17.15 5.72 -14.94
CA SER A 33 18.55 5.97 -15.29
C SER A 33 18.63 6.62 -16.66
N HIS A 34 19.42 7.68 -16.77
CA HIS A 34 19.76 8.33 -18.02
C HIS A 34 21.28 8.40 -18.12
N TYR A 35 21.82 8.46 -19.35
CA TYR A 35 23.26 8.46 -19.60
C TYR A 35 24.06 9.45 -18.73
N ALA A 36 23.47 10.61 -18.45
CA ALA A 36 24.12 11.66 -17.67
C ALA A 36 23.87 11.59 -16.15
N HIS A 37 22.78 10.96 -15.69
CA HIS A 37 22.42 10.90 -14.27
C HIS A 37 21.24 9.94 -14.03
N ASP A 38 21.19 9.39 -12.82
CA ASP A 38 19.99 8.76 -12.30
C ASP A 38 19.01 9.81 -11.77
N TRP A 39 17.73 9.49 -11.79
CA TRP A 39 16.68 10.34 -11.26
C TRP A 39 15.65 9.52 -10.48
N GLN A 40 14.96 10.20 -9.57
CA GLN A 40 13.84 9.65 -8.82
C GLN A 40 12.61 10.52 -9.03
N GLY A 41 11.45 9.88 -9.17
CA GLY A 41 10.16 10.56 -9.21
C GLY A 41 9.16 9.89 -8.28
N HIS A 42 8.12 10.62 -7.87
CA HIS A 42 7.16 10.12 -6.89
C HIS A 42 5.75 10.47 -7.30
N SER A 43 4.83 9.53 -7.15
CA SER A 43 3.39 9.80 -7.20
C SER A 43 2.79 9.69 -5.79
N SER A 44 1.82 10.55 -5.51
CA SER A 44 1.19 10.72 -4.20
C SER A 44 -0.33 10.53 -4.28
N GLY A 45 -1.04 10.55 -3.14
CA GLY A 45 -2.49 10.39 -3.13
C GLY A 45 -2.95 8.99 -3.57
N ILE A 46 -2.20 7.96 -3.18
CA ILE A 46 -2.50 6.57 -3.50
C ILE A 46 -3.73 6.13 -2.72
N SER A 47 -4.61 5.40 -3.40
CA SER A 47 -5.76 4.72 -2.80
C SER A 47 -5.75 3.26 -3.21
N GLY A 48 -6.22 2.36 -2.35
CA GLY A 48 -6.18 0.95 -2.66
C GLY A 48 -6.17 0.08 -1.42
N ARG A 49 -6.04 -1.22 -1.65
CA ARG A 49 -6.19 -2.26 -0.63
C ARG A 49 -5.06 -3.27 -0.76
N ILE A 50 -4.48 -3.65 0.37
CA ILE A 50 -3.48 -4.71 0.46
C ILE A 50 -4.08 -5.82 1.35
N LEU A 51 -4.19 -7.02 0.79
CA LEU A 51 -4.49 -8.22 1.57
C LEU A 51 -3.16 -8.81 2.00
N TYR A 52 -2.85 -8.67 3.28
CA TYR A 52 -1.63 -9.18 3.88
C TYR A 52 -1.98 -10.37 4.76
N ASP A 53 -1.21 -11.44 4.61
CA ASP A 53 -1.27 -12.59 5.48
C ASP A 53 -0.11 -12.50 6.48
N ALA A 54 -0.48 -12.43 7.75
CA ALA A 54 0.46 -12.24 8.84
C ALA A 54 1.14 -13.55 9.27
N ASP A 55 0.57 -14.69 8.92
CA ASP A 55 1.10 -16.01 9.27
C ASP A 55 2.24 -16.38 8.32
N ASP A 56 2.08 -16.09 7.03
CA ASP A 56 3.10 -16.35 5.99
C ASP A 56 3.98 -15.13 5.65
N GLN A 57 3.64 -13.95 6.21
CA GLN A 57 4.28 -12.67 5.97
C GLN A 57 4.23 -12.20 4.51
N THR A 58 3.22 -12.61 3.74
CA THR A 58 3.08 -12.28 2.32
C THR A 58 1.93 -11.32 2.03
N ALA A 59 2.09 -10.56 0.94
CA ALA A 59 1.01 -9.75 0.37
C ALA A 59 0.27 -10.58 -0.68
N ASN A 60 -0.71 -11.36 -0.25
CA ASN A 60 -1.54 -12.24 -1.09
C ASN A 60 -2.22 -11.50 -2.26
N SER A 61 -2.62 -10.24 -2.06
CA SER A 61 -3.06 -9.37 -3.16
C SER A 61 -2.84 -7.89 -2.88
N CYS A 62 -2.64 -7.11 -3.94
CA CYS A 62 -2.44 -5.67 -3.88
C CYS A 62 -3.15 -5.00 -5.06
N SER A 63 -4.06 -4.06 -4.78
CA SER A 63 -4.71 -3.25 -5.81
C SER A 63 -4.58 -1.78 -5.42
N LEU A 64 -3.87 -1.01 -6.25
CA LEU A 64 -3.55 0.39 -6.01
C LEU A 64 -4.01 1.24 -7.19
N ARG A 65 -4.48 2.45 -6.89
CA ARG A 65 -4.77 3.52 -7.83
C ARG A 65 -3.99 4.76 -7.43
N VAL A 66 -3.39 5.41 -8.42
CA VAL A 66 -2.73 6.71 -8.30
C VAL A 66 -3.06 7.56 -9.51
N TYR A 67 -3.18 8.87 -9.32
CA TYR A 67 -3.39 9.81 -10.42
C TYR A 67 -2.03 10.15 -11.06
N LEU A 68 -1.92 10.03 -12.38
CA LEU A 68 -0.69 10.36 -13.12
C LEU A 68 -0.26 11.81 -12.90
N THR A 69 -1.21 12.72 -12.74
CA THR A 69 -0.98 14.14 -12.47
C THR A 69 -0.29 14.43 -11.13
N THR A 70 -0.10 13.42 -10.28
CA THR A 70 0.62 13.55 -9.00
C THR A 70 2.08 13.16 -9.10
N PHE A 71 2.53 12.71 -10.27
CA PHE A 71 3.93 12.40 -10.53
C PHE A 71 4.77 13.68 -10.48
N ASP A 72 5.86 13.62 -9.72
CA ASP A 72 6.85 14.69 -9.59
C ASP A 72 8.26 14.08 -9.55
N SER A 73 9.07 14.41 -10.57
CA SER A 73 10.50 14.06 -10.62
C SER A 73 11.43 15.21 -10.23
N GLY A 74 10.87 16.35 -9.81
CA GLY A 74 11.59 17.61 -9.63
C GLY A 74 11.99 18.28 -10.95
N ASN A 75 11.47 17.80 -12.09
CA ASN A 75 11.75 18.35 -13.42
C ASN A 75 10.45 18.43 -14.23
N SER A 76 9.89 19.63 -14.36
CA SER A 76 8.62 19.86 -15.04
C SER A 76 8.60 19.41 -16.51
N ASN A 77 9.75 19.49 -17.21
CA ASN A 77 9.83 19.03 -18.60
C ASN A 77 9.76 17.51 -18.68
N ARG A 78 10.26 16.79 -17.68
CA ARG A 78 10.10 15.33 -17.60
C ARG A 78 8.66 14.99 -17.23
N ASP A 79 8.13 15.66 -16.21
CA ASP A 79 6.80 15.39 -15.67
C ASP A 79 5.70 15.65 -16.71
N SER A 80 5.88 16.62 -17.60
CA SER A 80 4.94 16.87 -18.71
C SER A 80 4.94 15.81 -19.82
N ASN A 81 5.90 14.88 -19.81
CA ASN A 81 6.06 13.82 -20.80
C ASN A 81 5.78 12.41 -20.23
N MET A 82 5.26 12.33 -18.99
CA MET A 82 4.89 11.11 -18.27
C MET A 82 3.38 11.06 -18.01
#